data_AF-A0A2V9K9U3-F1
#
_entry.id   AF-A0A2V9K9U3-F1
#
_cell.length_a   1.000
_cell.length_b   1.000
_cell.length_c   1.000
_cell.angle_alpha   90.00
_cell.angle_beta   90.00
_cell.angle_gamma   90.00
#
_symmetry.space_group_name_H-M   'P 1'
#
loop_
_entity.id
_entity.type
_entity.pdbx_description
1 polymer ?
#
loop_
_entity_poly.entity_id
_entity_poly.type
_entity_poly.pdbx_seq_one_letter_code
_entity_poly.pdbx_strand_id
1 'polypeptide(L)'
;MAVVRTVLPNTGLIQPQHGLTQYEADQDANWALLDTLVATSSQQAVDLGLNGVYSGFALSTSATLVPGLTTGVLYAQGKRYAPTSAPTLAGAPAGATNYLFYNSATGFYYQASPVGATAGDALIGKVTTNATAVTAVVQGTKVFGSVAAAPTAAGDLALQHYLGRTPIAAAIQMTSGGAIWFQAARYDATNLYLVSSSGAGDVTARVVVW
;
A
#
# COMPACT_ATOMS: atom_id res chain seq x y z
N MET A 1 -40.28 -24.60 15.70
CA MET A 1 -40.13 -23.93 14.39
C MET A 1 -38.65 -23.93 14.05
N ALA A 2 -38.27 -24.39 12.86
CA ALA A 2 -36.90 -24.26 12.38
C ALA A 2 -36.65 -22.78 12.02
N VAL A 3 -35.59 -22.19 12.58
CA VAL A 3 -35.16 -20.83 12.22
C VAL A 3 -34.39 -20.92 10.90
N VAL A 4 -34.89 -20.26 9.86
CA VAL A 4 -34.19 -20.19 8.56
C VAL A 4 -33.21 -19.04 8.61
N ARG A 5 -31.91 -19.37 8.54
CA ARG A 5 -30.83 -18.38 8.51
C ARG A 5 -30.63 -17.87 7.08
N THR A 6 -30.57 -16.55 6.92
CA THR A 6 -30.18 -15.93 5.65
C THR A 6 -28.69 -15.68 5.68
N VAL A 7 -27.94 -16.28 4.75
CA VAL A 7 -26.50 -16.03 4.58
C VAL A 7 -26.31 -15.01 3.47
N LEU A 8 -25.59 -13.93 3.76
CA LEU A 8 -25.29 -12.88 2.81
C LEU A 8 -24.31 -13.40 1.74
N PRO A 9 -24.60 -13.18 0.45
CA PRO A 9 -23.72 -13.60 -0.63
C PRO A 9 -22.36 -12.89 -0.54
N ASN A 10 -21.30 -13.59 -0.95
CA ASN A 10 -19.90 -13.15 -1.00
C ASN A 10 -19.21 -12.88 0.36
N THR A 11 -19.95 -12.67 1.45
CA THR A 11 -19.36 -12.45 2.78
C THR A 11 -19.50 -13.65 3.70
N GLY A 12 -20.50 -14.52 3.46
CA GLY A 12 -20.80 -15.66 4.34
C GLY A 12 -21.39 -15.25 5.69
N LEU A 13 -21.68 -13.96 5.90
CA LEU A 13 -22.25 -13.45 7.15
C LEU A 13 -23.72 -13.85 7.25
N ILE A 14 -24.13 -14.27 8.44
CA ILE A 14 -25.52 -14.60 8.76
C ILE A 14 -26.25 -13.29 9.10
N GLN A 15 -27.42 -13.04 8.53
CA GLN A 15 -28.23 -11.89 8.92
C GLN A 15 -28.89 -12.15 10.28
N PRO A 16 -28.49 -11.45 11.37
CA PRO A 16 -29.05 -11.71 12.69
C PRO A 16 -30.52 -11.28 12.74
N GLN A 17 -31.38 -12.11 13.34
CA GLN A 17 -32.81 -11.83 13.48
C GLN A 17 -33.14 -11.50 14.93
N HIS A 18 -33.47 -10.24 15.21
CA HIS A 18 -33.87 -9.78 16.53
C HIS A 18 -35.12 -10.52 17.03
N GLY A 19 -35.13 -10.87 18.33
CA GLY A 19 -36.28 -11.53 18.97
C GLY A 19 -36.31 -13.05 18.80
N LEU A 20 -35.29 -13.65 18.19
CA LEU A 20 -35.09 -15.10 18.17
C LEU A 20 -33.93 -15.51 19.08
N THR A 21 -34.03 -16.71 19.66
CA THR A 21 -33.07 -17.27 20.63
C THR A 21 -31.64 -17.45 20.10
N GLN A 22 -31.40 -17.22 18.81
CA GLN A 22 -30.10 -17.42 18.15
C GLN A 22 -29.42 -16.12 17.71
N TYR A 23 -30.01 -14.96 17.99
CA TYR A 23 -29.48 -13.66 17.60
C TYR A 23 -28.01 -13.46 18.02
N GLU A 24 -27.69 -13.71 19.30
CA GLU A 24 -26.32 -13.58 19.84
C GLU A 24 -25.36 -14.58 19.18
N ALA A 25 -25.80 -15.83 18.95
CA ALA A 25 -24.98 -16.84 18.30
C ALA A 25 -24.67 -16.51 16.82
N ASP A 26 -25.61 -15.88 16.11
CA ASP A 26 -25.40 -15.40 14.74
C ASP A 26 -24.43 -14.20 14.74
N GLN A 27 -24.49 -13.33 15.76
CA GLN A 27 -23.52 -12.24 15.93
C GLN A 27 -22.12 -12.74 16.24
N ASP A 28 -21.98 -13.71 17.15
CA ASP A 28 -20.69 -14.33 17.50
C ASP A 28 -20.07 -15.03 16.28
N ALA A 29 -20.88 -15.75 15.49
CA ALA A 29 -20.42 -16.40 14.27
C ALA A 29 -19.93 -15.39 13.22
N ASN A 30 -20.65 -14.28 13.04
CA ASN A 30 -20.21 -13.19 12.17
C ASN A 30 -18.91 -12.57 12.66
N TRP A 31 -18.78 -12.35 13.98
CA TRP A 31 -17.59 -11.75 14.53
C TRP A 31 -16.37 -12.66 14.37
N ALA A 32 -16.52 -13.98 14.57
CA ALA A 32 -15.48 -14.96 14.32
C ALA A 32 -15.05 -15.01 12.84
N LEU A 33 -16.00 -14.90 11.90
CA LEU A 33 -15.69 -14.81 10.47
C LEU A 33 -14.93 -13.53 10.13
N LEU A 34 -15.34 -12.39 10.68
CA LEU A 34 -14.65 -11.11 10.49
C LEU A 34 -13.25 -11.13 11.09
N ASP A 35 -13.08 -11.71 12.29
CA ASP A 35 -11.77 -11.86 12.92
C ASP A 35 -10.85 -12.78 12.10
N THR A 36 -11.39 -13.88 11.58
CA THR A 36 -10.66 -14.78 10.68
C THR A 36 -10.27 -14.09 9.37
N LEU A 37 -11.14 -13.25 8.80
CA LEU A 37 -10.84 -12.50 7.58
C LEU A 37 -9.73 -11.45 7.83
N VAL A 38 -9.78 -10.78 8.97
CA VAL A 38 -8.74 -9.84 9.39
C VAL A 38 -7.41 -10.58 9.61
N ALA A 39 -7.42 -11.73 10.30
CA ALA A 39 -6.24 -12.55 10.52
C ALA A 39 -5.65 -13.07 9.20
N THR A 40 -6.47 -13.59 8.30
CA THR A 40 -6.03 -14.10 6.98
C THR A 40 -5.48 -13.01 6.08
N SER A 41 -6.05 -11.80 6.06
CA SER A 41 -5.48 -10.68 5.30
C SER A 41 -4.08 -10.28 5.78
N SER A 42 -3.82 -10.41 7.08
CA SER A 42 -2.52 -10.12 7.70
C SER A 42 -1.52 -11.27 7.53
N GLN A 43 -2.01 -12.51 7.44
CA GLN A 43 -1.21 -13.72 7.18
C GLN A 43 -0.88 -13.86 5.70
N GLN A 44 -1.77 -13.47 4.79
CA GLN A 44 -1.55 -13.44 3.34
C GLN A 44 -0.37 -12.54 2.95
N ALA A 45 -0.19 -11.41 3.63
CA ALA A 45 0.97 -10.55 3.40
C ALA A 45 2.29 -11.26 3.79
N VAL A 46 2.27 -12.11 4.82
CA VAL A 46 3.43 -12.90 5.26
C VAL A 46 3.66 -14.09 4.32
N ASP A 47 2.60 -14.83 3.98
CA ASP A 47 2.67 -16.04 3.15
C ASP A 47 3.07 -15.73 1.71
N LEU A 48 2.64 -14.58 1.17
CA LEU A 48 3.08 -14.09 -0.13
C LEU A 48 4.45 -13.38 -0.08
N GLY A 49 5.08 -13.30 1.10
CA GLY A 49 6.39 -12.67 1.28
C GLY A 49 6.39 -11.17 0.97
N LEU A 50 5.25 -10.48 1.16
CA LEU A 50 5.11 -9.08 0.81
C LEU A 50 5.82 -8.20 1.83
N ASN A 51 6.57 -7.22 1.32
CA ASN A 51 7.14 -6.14 2.12
C ASN A 51 6.54 -4.79 1.72
N GLY A 52 6.36 -3.91 2.71
CA GLY A 52 5.75 -2.59 2.53
C GLY A 52 4.75 -2.22 3.63
N VAL A 53 4.16 -1.03 3.49
CA VAL A 53 3.13 -0.51 4.40
C VAL A 53 1.81 -1.23 4.16
N TYR A 54 1.20 -1.75 5.22
CA TYR A 54 -0.13 -2.35 5.18
C TYR A 54 -1.22 -1.31 5.53
N SER A 55 -1.02 -0.58 6.62
CA SER A 55 -1.91 0.48 7.10
C SER A 55 -1.15 1.56 7.85
N GLY A 56 -1.70 2.78 7.92
CA GLY A 56 -1.04 3.90 8.62
C GLY A 56 0.28 4.30 7.96
N PHE A 57 1.29 4.60 8.79
CA PHE A 57 2.63 5.07 8.37
C PHE A 57 2.59 6.23 7.36
N ALA A 58 1.68 7.17 7.56
CA ALA A 58 1.54 8.33 6.69
C ALA A 58 2.62 9.37 7.01
N LEU A 59 3.39 9.73 5.98
CA LEU A 59 4.37 10.82 6.02
C LEU A 59 3.68 12.19 5.97
N SER A 60 4.30 13.20 6.58
CA SER A 60 3.90 14.60 6.49
C SER A 60 5.10 15.52 6.44
N THR A 61 4.92 16.69 5.80
CA THR A 61 5.91 17.77 5.77
C THR A 61 6.15 18.34 7.15
N SER A 62 7.30 18.96 7.37
CA SER A 62 7.67 19.53 8.66
C SER A 62 8.66 20.68 8.49
N ALA A 63 8.74 21.55 9.51
CA ALA A 63 9.67 22.68 9.54
C ALA A 63 11.12 22.28 9.88
N THR A 64 11.37 20.99 10.14
CA THR A 64 12.70 20.42 10.40
C THR A 64 13.01 19.35 9.35
N LEU A 65 14.21 18.79 9.37
CA LEU A 65 14.57 17.67 8.49
C LEU A 65 13.89 16.34 8.90
N VAL A 66 13.10 16.31 9.97
CA VAL A 66 12.43 15.09 10.45
C VAL A 66 10.97 15.13 9.97
N PRO A 67 10.55 14.28 9.01
CA PRO A 67 9.15 14.24 8.57
C PRO A 67 8.27 13.72 9.71
N GLY A 68 7.01 14.16 9.75
CA GLY A 68 6.04 13.54 10.65
C GLY A 68 5.66 12.16 10.12
N LEU A 69 5.48 11.19 11.01
CA LEU A 69 5.09 9.82 10.68
C LEU A 69 4.03 9.32 11.65
N THR A 70 2.89 8.85 11.13
CA THR A 70 1.85 8.24 11.97
C THR A 70 2.22 6.82 12.38
N THR A 71 1.56 6.29 13.42
CA THR A 71 1.56 4.85 13.68
C THR A 71 0.92 4.07 12.52
N GLY A 72 1.14 2.76 12.49
CA GLY A 72 0.63 1.88 11.45
C GLY A 72 1.10 0.45 11.58
N VAL A 73 0.89 -0.32 10.51
CA VAL A 73 1.38 -1.69 10.35
C VAL A 73 2.15 -1.78 9.04
N LEU A 74 3.35 -2.34 9.09
CA LEU A 74 4.13 -2.68 7.91
C LEU A 74 4.72 -4.09 8.06
N TYR A 75 5.13 -4.66 6.92
CA TYR A 75 5.85 -5.91 6.86
C TYR A 75 7.21 -5.69 6.21
N ALA A 76 8.27 -6.16 6.84
CA ALA A 76 9.62 -6.11 6.29
C ALA A 76 10.36 -7.42 6.62
N GLN A 77 11.02 -8.02 5.63
CA GLN A 77 11.82 -9.24 5.78
C GLN A 77 11.07 -10.36 6.50
N GLY A 78 9.79 -10.56 6.15
CA GLY A 78 8.91 -11.57 6.74
C GLY A 78 8.41 -11.25 8.17
N LYS A 79 8.75 -10.09 8.72
CA LYS A 79 8.35 -9.66 10.07
C LYS A 79 7.34 -8.53 10.03
N ARG A 80 6.33 -8.62 10.90
CA ARG A 80 5.37 -7.54 11.15
C ARG A 80 5.96 -6.51 12.11
N TYR A 81 5.83 -5.23 11.77
CA TYR A 81 6.13 -4.10 12.65
C TYR A 81 4.86 -3.26 12.87
N ALA A 82 4.45 -3.11 14.13
CA ALA A 82 3.24 -2.41 14.54
C ALA A 82 3.47 -1.70 15.90
N PRO A 83 4.14 -0.54 15.90
CA PRO A 83 4.49 0.16 17.13
C PRO A 83 3.24 0.77 17.79
N THR A 84 3.25 0.84 19.13
CA THR A 84 2.16 1.43 19.93
C THR A 84 2.16 2.97 19.93
N SER A 85 3.28 3.59 19.57
CA SER A 85 3.46 5.03 19.43
C SER A 85 4.17 5.37 18.12
N ALA A 86 4.04 6.63 17.68
CA ALA A 86 4.67 7.10 16.45
C ALA A 86 6.19 6.93 16.55
N PRO A 87 6.85 6.26 15.59
CA PRO A 87 8.29 6.07 15.64
C PRO A 87 9.06 7.38 15.51
N THR A 88 10.16 7.49 16.24
CA THR A 88 11.12 8.58 16.07
C THR A 88 11.98 8.32 14.83
N LEU A 89 12.06 9.30 13.93
CA LEU A 89 12.89 9.23 12.74
C LEU A 89 14.17 10.06 12.92
N ALA A 90 15.24 9.62 12.28
CA ALA A 90 16.38 10.49 12.04
C ALA A 90 16.00 11.63 11.06
N GLY A 91 16.81 12.70 11.05
CA GLY A 91 16.69 13.74 10.05
C GLY A 91 16.98 13.18 8.65
N ALA A 92 16.11 13.49 7.69
CA ALA A 92 16.36 13.25 6.28
C ALA A 92 17.57 14.06 5.80
N PRO A 93 18.34 13.57 4.81
CA PRO A 93 19.43 14.35 4.24
C PRO A 93 18.95 15.70 3.71
N ALA A 94 19.67 16.79 4.01
CA ALA A 94 19.29 18.15 3.63
C ALA A 94 19.45 18.40 2.12
N GLY A 95 18.54 19.21 1.55
CA GLY A 95 18.59 19.63 0.15
C GLY A 95 18.46 18.49 -0.87
N ALA A 96 17.82 17.39 -0.49
CA ALA A 96 17.81 16.16 -1.29
C ALA A 96 16.43 15.49 -1.29
N THR A 97 16.22 14.61 -2.27
CA THR A 97 15.09 13.67 -2.27
C THR A 97 15.59 12.29 -1.90
N ASN A 98 15.00 11.69 -0.87
CA ASN A 98 15.34 10.36 -0.39
C ASN A 98 14.07 9.55 -0.12
N TYR A 99 14.21 8.23 -0.15
CA TYR A 99 13.18 7.27 0.20
C TYR A 99 13.40 6.82 1.64
N LEU A 100 12.34 6.85 2.44
CA LEU A 100 12.33 6.33 3.80
C LEU A 100 11.94 4.85 3.74
N PHE A 101 12.85 4.00 4.21
CA PHE A 101 12.65 2.55 4.32
C PHE A 101 12.66 2.12 5.78
N TYR A 102 12.09 0.94 6.03
CA TYR A 102 12.20 0.22 7.29
C TYR A 102 12.83 -1.16 7.04
N ASN A 103 13.89 -1.44 7.80
CA ASN A 103 14.56 -2.72 7.86
C ASN A 103 14.30 -3.37 9.22
N SER A 104 13.94 -4.65 9.24
CA SER A 104 13.56 -5.34 10.49
C SER A 104 14.69 -5.51 11.50
N ALA A 105 15.95 -5.40 11.05
CA ALA A 105 17.14 -5.52 11.89
C ALA A 105 17.68 -4.16 12.35
N THR A 106 17.63 -3.14 11.49
CA THR A 106 18.27 -1.83 11.76
C THR A 106 17.29 -0.67 11.94
N GLY A 107 15.99 -0.87 11.67
CA GLY A 107 14.96 0.16 11.82
C GLY A 107 14.81 1.07 10.60
N PHE A 108 14.40 2.32 10.84
CA PHE A 108 14.14 3.31 9.79
C PHE A 108 15.43 3.91 9.24
N TYR A 109 15.52 4.04 7.92
CA TYR A 109 16.67 4.65 7.25
C TYR A 109 16.30 5.35 5.94
N TYR A 110 17.13 6.30 5.53
CA TYR A 110 16.97 7.00 4.25
C TYR A 110 17.93 6.46 3.19
N GLN A 111 17.46 6.42 1.95
CA GLN A 111 18.26 6.02 0.80
C GLN A 111 17.89 6.86 -0.44
N ALA A 112 18.88 7.16 -1.29
CA ALA A 112 18.64 7.93 -2.52
C ALA A 112 17.92 7.10 -3.62
N SER A 113 18.08 5.78 -3.58
CA SER A 113 17.44 4.82 -4.49
C SER A 113 16.00 4.52 -4.08
N PRO A 114 15.07 4.32 -5.04
CA PRO A 114 13.70 3.83 -4.79
C PRO A 114 13.64 2.33 -4.44
N VAL A 115 14.77 1.64 -4.42
CA VAL A 115 14.90 0.22 -4.06
C VAL A 115 15.64 0.11 -2.73
N GLY A 116 15.10 -0.67 -1.79
CA GLY A 116 15.68 -0.84 -0.46
C GLY A 116 17.08 -1.46 -0.50
N ALA A 117 17.90 -1.14 0.49
CA ALA A 117 19.27 -1.62 0.62
C ALA A 117 19.34 -3.14 0.81
N THR A 118 18.34 -3.71 1.47
CA THR A 118 18.21 -5.17 1.66
C THR A 118 16.90 -5.67 1.06
N ALA A 119 16.94 -6.85 0.46
CA ALA A 119 15.73 -7.51 -0.04
C ALA A 119 14.71 -7.68 1.09
N GLY A 120 13.46 -7.29 0.83
CA GLY A 120 12.39 -7.34 1.81
C GLY A 120 12.25 -6.10 2.69
N ASP A 121 13.04 -5.03 2.47
CA ASP A 121 12.84 -3.76 3.19
C ASP A 121 11.51 -3.10 2.80
N ALA A 122 10.81 -2.52 3.77
CA ALA A 122 9.53 -1.87 3.53
C ALA A 122 9.74 -0.41 3.12
N LEU A 123 9.25 0.00 1.95
CA LEU A 123 9.19 1.42 1.59
C LEU A 123 8.01 2.08 2.31
N ILE A 124 8.30 3.16 3.05
CA ILE A 124 7.30 4.01 3.69
C ILE A 124 6.88 5.13 2.74
N GLY A 125 7.83 5.70 2.01
CA GLY A 125 7.56 6.74 1.03
C GLY A 125 8.80 7.54 0.65
N LYS A 126 8.59 8.63 -0.07
CA LYS A 126 9.61 9.55 -0.55
C LYS A 126 9.49 10.89 0.17
N VAL A 127 10.62 11.46 0.56
CA VAL A 127 10.75 12.71 1.31
C VAL A 127 11.67 13.63 0.51
N THR A 128 11.23 14.86 0.28
CA THR A 128 12.04 15.92 -0.33
C THR A 128 12.27 17.02 0.69
N THR A 129 13.53 17.41 0.86
CA THR A 129 13.96 18.43 1.82
C THR A 129 14.57 19.64 1.11
N ASN A 130 14.48 20.81 1.76
CA ASN A 130 15.40 21.92 1.53
C ASN A 130 16.54 21.85 2.57
N ALA A 131 17.25 22.96 2.81
CA ALA A 131 18.34 23.00 3.77
C ALA A 131 17.94 22.68 5.22
N THR A 132 16.68 22.93 5.60
CA THR A 132 16.24 22.86 7.00
C THR A 132 14.92 22.12 7.24
N ALA A 133 14.12 21.88 6.21
CA ALA A 133 12.73 21.44 6.32
C ALA A 133 12.37 20.35 5.29
N VAL A 134 11.39 19.52 5.63
CA VAL A 134 10.72 18.61 4.68
C VAL A 134 9.66 19.38 3.93
N THR A 135 9.88 19.60 2.63
CA THR A 135 9.02 20.42 1.77
C THR A 135 7.99 19.64 0.99
N ALA A 136 8.22 18.34 0.76
CA ALA A 136 7.25 17.48 0.10
C ALA A 136 7.41 16.02 0.56
N VAL A 137 6.30 15.29 0.53
CA VAL A 137 6.26 13.85 0.80
C VAL A 137 5.38 13.14 -0.23
N VAL A 138 5.76 11.91 -0.59
CA VAL A 138 4.93 10.98 -1.37
C VAL A 138 4.83 9.70 -0.57
N GLN A 139 3.61 9.21 -0.36
CA GLN A 139 3.41 7.96 0.37
C GLN A 139 3.87 6.76 -0.46
N GLY A 140 4.43 5.76 0.22
CA GLY A 140 4.62 4.44 -0.35
C GLY A 140 3.26 3.84 -0.71
N THR A 141 3.21 3.10 -1.81
CA THR A 141 2.03 2.32 -2.17
C THR A 141 1.89 1.18 -1.17
N LYS A 142 0.68 1.03 -0.64
CA LYS A 142 0.38 -0.05 0.32
C LYS A 142 0.57 -1.42 -0.33
N VAL A 143 0.78 -2.43 0.49
CA VAL A 143 0.96 -3.84 0.07
C VAL A 143 -0.16 -4.32 -0.87
N PHE A 144 -1.40 -3.89 -0.63
CA PHE A 144 -2.55 -4.07 -1.53
C PHE A 144 -3.05 -2.70 -1.99
N GLY A 145 -2.21 -2.03 -2.78
CA GLY A 145 -2.38 -0.64 -3.13
C GLY A 145 -2.76 -0.43 -4.58
N SER A 146 -2.86 0.84 -4.94
CA SER A 146 -3.03 1.23 -6.33
C SER A 146 -2.35 2.55 -6.60
N VAL A 147 -1.87 2.71 -7.83
CA VAL A 147 -1.31 3.96 -8.33
C VAL A 147 -2.17 4.50 -9.46
N ALA A 148 -2.31 5.82 -9.50
CA ALA A 148 -3.00 6.49 -10.60
C ALA A 148 -2.08 6.59 -11.81
N ALA A 149 -2.57 6.18 -12.97
CA ALA A 149 -1.95 6.43 -14.25
C ALA A 149 -2.74 7.54 -14.96
N ALA A 150 -2.08 8.65 -15.24
CA ALA A 150 -2.64 9.78 -15.99
C ALA A 150 -1.60 10.29 -16.99
N PRO A 151 -1.40 9.59 -18.13
CA PRO A 151 -0.41 9.96 -19.13
C PRO A 151 -0.68 11.34 -19.71
N THR A 152 0.38 12.14 -19.87
CA THR A 152 0.30 13.48 -20.50
C THR A 152 0.48 13.43 -22.01
N ALA A 153 0.87 12.29 -22.57
CA ALA A 153 1.04 12.06 -24.00
C ALA A 153 0.67 10.61 -24.36
N ALA A 154 0.36 10.37 -25.63
CA ALA A 154 0.29 9.02 -26.19
C ALA A 154 1.68 8.37 -26.20
N GLY A 155 1.71 7.03 -26.18
CA GLY A 155 2.92 6.23 -26.28
C GLY A 155 3.43 5.73 -24.93
N ASP A 156 4.70 5.34 -24.92
CA ASP A 156 5.35 4.69 -23.80
C ASP A 156 5.53 5.65 -22.61
N LEU A 157 5.24 5.16 -21.41
CA LEU A 157 5.54 5.84 -20.16
C LEU A 157 6.07 4.88 -19.08
N ALA A 158 6.91 5.43 -18.21
CA ALA A 158 7.34 4.78 -16.98
C ALA A 158 6.64 5.46 -15.79
N LEU A 159 5.80 4.69 -15.08
CA LEU A 159 5.05 5.16 -13.92
C LEU A 159 5.63 4.56 -12.64
N GLN A 160 6.22 5.38 -11.78
CA GLN A 160 6.76 4.91 -10.52
C GLN A 160 5.66 4.40 -9.59
N HIS A 161 5.76 3.14 -9.13
CA HIS A 161 4.72 2.51 -8.33
C HIS A 161 4.94 2.58 -6.81
N TYR A 162 6.10 3.02 -6.34
CA TYR A 162 6.40 3.23 -4.90
C TYR A 162 6.12 2.01 -4.00
N LEU A 163 6.37 0.78 -4.45
CA LEU A 163 6.25 -0.41 -3.59
C LEU A 163 7.54 -0.75 -2.84
N GLY A 164 8.69 -0.21 -3.28
CA GLY A 164 10.00 -0.59 -2.74
C GLY A 164 10.48 -1.99 -3.12
N ARG A 165 9.73 -2.66 -4.00
CA ARG A 165 9.98 -4.01 -4.53
C ARG A 165 9.31 -4.17 -5.89
N THR A 166 9.72 -5.18 -6.65
CA THR A 166 9.03 -5.56 -7.87
C THR A 166 7.62 -6.07 -7.54
N PRO A 167 6.57 -5.59 -8.24
CA PRO A 167 5.23 -6.16 -8.11
C PRO A 167 5.24 -7.67 -8.42
N ILE A 168 4.47 -8.45 -7.66
CA ILE A 168 4.17 -9.84 -8.01
C ILE A 168 3.17 -9.85 -9.17
N ALA A 169 2.17 -8.97 -9.09
CA ALA A 169 1.27 -8.73 -10.20
C ALA A 169 0.72 -7.30 -10.19
N ALA A 170 0.19 -6.90 -11.34
CA ALA A 170 -0.46 -5.61 -11.53
C ALA A 170 -1.65 -5.76 -12.48
N ALA A 171 -2.73 -5.04 -12.19
CA ALA A 171 -3.93 -5.01 -13.02
C ALA A 171 -4.35 -3.56 -13.30
N ILE A 172 -4.64 -3.27 -14.56
CA ILE A 172 -5.07 -1.95 -15.02
C ILE A 172 -6.59 -1.89 -14.98
N GLN A 173 -7.14 -0.92 -14.24
CA GLN A 173 -8.55 -0.61 -14.19
C GLN A 173 -8.76 0.77 -14.82
N MET A 174 -9.26 0.81 -16.04
CA MET A 174 -9.53 2.08 -16.73
C MET A 174 -10.57 2.90 -15.96
N THR A 175 -10.33 4.21 -15.83
CA THR A 175 -11.24 5.16 -15.17
C THR A 175 -11.79 6.22 -16.13
N SER A 176 -11.38 6.19 -17.39
CA SER A 176 -11.88 7.01 -18.49
C SER A 176 -11.98 6.18 -19.78
N GLY A 177 -12.38 6.83 -20.88
CA GLY A 177 -12.25 6.25 -22.22
C GLY A 177 -10.78 6.07 -22.65
N GLY A 178 -10.58 5.35 -23.76
CA GLY A 178 -9.26 5.02 -24.30
C GLY A 178 -8.68 3.72 -23.75
N ALA A 179 -7.37 3.54 -23.91
CA ALA A 179 -6.67 2.33 -23.49
C ALA A 179 -5.29 2.63 -22.90
N ILE A 180 -4.99 1.94 -21.80
CA ILE A 180 -3.64 1.80 -21.25
C ILE A 180 -3.33 0.30 -21.19
N TRP A 181 -2.16 -0.09 -21.67
CA TRP A 181 -1.68 -1.48 -21.61
C TRP A 181 -0.21 -1.54 -21.20
N PHE A 182 0.26 -2.73 -20.83
CA PHE A 182 1.67 -2.93 -20.48
C PHE A 182 2.56 -2.98 -21.72
N GLN A 183 3.77 -2.47 -21.59
CA GLN A 183 4.86 -2.76 -22.52
C GLN A 183 5.30 -4.23 -22.41
N ALA A 184 6.25 -4.66 -23.26
CA ALA A 184 6.80 -6.02 -23.23
C ALA A 184 7.43 -6.35 -21.88
N ALA A 185 8.28 -5.46 -21.36
CA ALA A 185 8.63 -5.43 -19.94
C ALA A 185 7.49 -4.73 -19.20
N ARG A 186 6.86 -5.39 -18.22
CA ARG A 186 5.65 -4.84 -17.58
C ARG A 186 5.95 -3.95 -16.40
N TYR A 187 6.93 -4.34 -15.59
CA TYR A 187 7.32 -3.65 -14.37
C TYR A 187 8.68 -4.12 -13.88
N ASP A 188 9.36 -3.28 -13.12
CA ASP A 188 10.56 -3.62 -12.34
C ASP A 188 10.37 -3.22 -10.87
N ALA A 189 11.45 -3.09 -10.11
CA ALA A 189 11.38 -2.72 -8.69
C ALA A 189 10.93 -1.26 -8.43
N THR A 190 10.88 -0.43 -9.47
CA THR A 190 10.62 1.01 -9.39
C THR A 190 9.39 1.42 -10.20
N ASN A 191 9.27 0.95 -11.43
CA ASN A 191 8.35 1.47 -12.43
C ASN A 191 7.43 0.39 -12.99
N LEU A 192 6.21 0.82 -13.30
CA LEU A 192 5.31 0.16 -14.24
C LEU A 192 5.59 0.74 -15.62
N TYR A 193 5.74 -0.13 -16.60
CA TYR A 193 6.00 0.25 -17.99
C TYR A 193 4.72 0.08 -18.78
N LEU A 194 4.13 1.22 -19.16
CA LEU A 194 2.81 1.31 -19.74
C LEU A 194 2.87 1.99 -21.11
N VAL A 195 1.83 1.81 -21.90
CA VAL A 195 1.59 2.51 -23.16
C VAL A 195 0.20 3.13 -23.09
N SER A 196 0.09 4.39 -23.50
CA SER A 196 -1.18 5.11 -23.55
C SER A 196 -1.65 5.34 -24.98
N SER A 197 -2.96 5.19 -25.23
CA SER A 197 -3.57 5.52 -26.53
C SER A 197 -3.64 7.02 -26.82
N SER A 198 -3.69 7.88 -25.79
CA SER A 198 -3.71 9.35 -25.92
C SER A 198 -3.06 10.03 -24.71
N GLY A 199 -3.07 11.37 -24.68
CA GLY A 199 -2.38 12.19 -23.66
C GLY A 199 -3.28 13.16 -22.89
N ALA A 200 -2.66 14.17 -22.29
CA ALA A 200 -3.28 15.28 -21.57
C ALA A 200 -4.23 14.94 -20.40
N GLY A 201 -4.16 13.73 -19.83
CA GLY A 201 -5.09 13.29 -18.78
C GLY A 201 -6.47 12.86 -19.29
N ASP A 202 -6.66 12.78 -20.60
CA ASP A 202 -7.90 12.28 -21.21
C ASP A 202 -8.06 10.76 -21.03
N VAL A 203 -6.94 10.07 -20.82
CA VAL A 203 -6.87 8.65 -20.51
C VAL A 203 -6.32 8.48 -19.11
N THR A 204 -7.10 7.85 -18.24
CA THR A 204 -6.76 7.60 -16.85
C THR A 204 -7.07 6.16 -16.48
N ALA A 205 -6.25 5.61 -15.59
CA ALA A 205 -6.50 4.32 -14.98
C ALA A 205 -6.03 4.29 -13.54
N ARG A 206 -6.61 3.37 -12.77
CA ARG A 206 -6.07 2.91 -11.50
C ARG A 206 -5.34 1.61 -11.75
N VAL A 207 -4.04 1.58 -11.50
CA VAL A 207 -3.26 0.34 -11.58
C VAL A 207 -3.14 -0.24 -10.18
N VAL A 208 -3.81 -1.36 -9.94
CA VAL A 208 -3.75 -2.08 -8.67
C VAL A 208 -2.49 -2.95 -8.70
N VAL A 209 -1.73 -2.94 -7.60
CA VAL A 209 -0.43 -3.61 -7.48
C VAL A 209 -0.31 -4.35 -6.16
N TRP A 210 0.37 -5.50 -6.17
CA TRP A 210 0.66 -6.35 -5.02
C TRP A 210 1.92 -7.16 -5.23
#